data_AF-A0A381ZP16-F1
#
_entry.id   AF-A0A381ZP16-F1
#
_cell.length_a   1.000
_cell.length_b   1.000
_cell.length_c   1.000
_cell.angle_alpha   90.00
_cell.angle_beta   90.00
_cell.angle_gamma   90.00
#
_symmetry.space_group_name_H-M   'P 1'
#
loop_
_entity.id
_entity.type
_entity.pdbx_description
1 polymer ?
#
loop_
_entity_poly.entity_id
_entity_poly.type
_entity_poly.pdbx_seq_one_letter_code
_entity_poly.pdbx_strand_id
1 'polypeptide(L)' 'MPENILVCAAWPYANGSIHLGHVAGCYLPADIFARYHRLKGNNVLMVSGSDAHGTPVTITAEANGPTPEE' A
#
# COMPACT_ATOMS: atom_id res chain seq x y z
N MET A 1 21.31 20.50 -3.35
CA MET A 1 21.33 19.33 -4.24
C MET A 1 20.05 18.54 -4.00
N PRO A 2 19.44 17.91 -5.01
CA PRO A 2 18.26 17.08 -4.83
C PRO A 2 18.56 15.89 -3.91
N GLU A 3 17.67 15.59 -2.96
CA GLU A 3 17.78 14.41 -2.10
C GLU A 3 17.10 13.19 -2.74
N ASN A 4 17.58 11.99 -2.41
CA ASN A 4 16.93 10.73 -2.78
C ASN A 4 16.06 10.27 -1.61
N ILE A 5 14.75 10.16 -1.85
CA ILE A 5 13.76 9.88 -0.80
C ILE A 5 12.95 8.65 -1.18
N LEU A 6 12.97 7.66 -0.29
CA LEU A 6 12.13 6.47 -0.37
C LEU A 6 10.91 6.64 0.55
N VAL A 7 9.71 6.56 0.00
CA VAL A 7 8.45 6.62 0.73
C VAL A 7 7.78 5.24 0.65
N CYS A 8 7.64 4.56 1.79
CA CYS A 8 7.02 3.23 1.85
C CYS A 8 5.63 3.35 2.50
N ALA A 9 4.57 3.09 1.73
CA ALA A 9 3.23 2.96 2.27
C ALA A 9 2.92 1.49 2.59
N ALA A 10 2.30 1.24 3.74
CA ALA A 10 1.92 -0.10 4.17
C ALA A 10 1.07 -0.82 3.10
N TRP A 11 1.37 -2.09 2.88
CA TRP A 11 0.70 -2.91 1.88
C TRP A 11 -0.67 -3.32 2.43
N PRO A 12 -1.80 -3.01 1.76
CA PRO A 12 -3.08 -3.55 2.16
C PRO A 12 -3.11 -5.07 2.02
N TYR A 13 -3.77 -5.74 2.95
CA TYR A 13 -4.09 -7.16 2.83
C TYR A 13 -4.95 -7.41 1.58
N ALA A 14 -4.60 -8.40 0.79
CA ALA A 14 -5.20 -8.66 -0.53
C ALA A 14 -6.61 -9.24 -0.45
N ASN A 15 -6.99 -9.85 0.67
CA ASN A 15 -8.23 -10.59 0.85
C ASN A 15 -9.46 -9.71 1.21
N GLY A 16 -9.37 -8.38 1.09
CA GLY A 16 -10.44 -7.49 1.52
C GLY A 16 -10.46 -6.12 0.84
N SER A 17 -11.61 -5.45 0.94
CA SER A 17 -11.79 -4.11 0.38
C SER A 17 -11.11 -3.03 1.23
N ILE A 18 -10.59 -2.00 0.57
CA ILE A 18 -10.01 -0.83 1.23
C ILE A 18 -11.12 0.14 1.67
N HIS A 19 -11.15 0.51 2.95
CA HIS A 19 -12.03 1.54 3.49
C HIS A 19 -11.31 2.89 3.73
N LEU A 20 -12.09 3.95 4.03
CA LEU A 20 -11.56 5.31 4.21
C LEU A 20 -10.44 5.42 5.26
N GLY A 21 -10.51 4.63 6.33
CA GLY A 21 -9.45 4.59 7.35
C GLY A 21 -8.06 4.22 6.81
N HIS A 22 -7.96 3.33 5.82
CA HIS A 22 -6.68 2.99 5.19
C HIS A 22 -6.17 4.16 4.34
N VAL A 23 -7.05 4.81 3.58
CA VAL A 23 -6.71 5.99 2.77
C VAL A 23 -6.23 7.12 3.65
N ALA A 24 -7.00 7.47 4.68
CA ALA A 24 -6.64 8.54 5.61
C ALA A 24 -5.38 8.21 6.43
N GLY A 25 -5.19 6.94 6.79
CA GLY A 25 -4.13 6.50 7.70
C GLY A 25 -2.77 6.28 7.04
N CYS A 26 -2.71 5.63 5.87
CA CYS A 26 -1.42 5.28 5.25
C CYS A 26 -1.22 5.88 3.85
N TYR A 27 -2.23 5.91 2.98
CA TYR A 27 -2.01 6.26 1.56
C TYR A 27 -1.97 7.76 1.33
N LEU A 28 -2.96 8.50 1.84
CA LEU A 28 -3.08 9.93 1.60
C LEU A 28 -1.90 10.72 2.21
N PRO A 29 -1.46 10.48 3.46
CA PRO A 29 -0.30 11.18 4.02
C PRO A 29 0.99 10.88 3.25
N ALA A 30 1.19 9.62 2.83
CA ALA A 30 2.37 9.22 2.06
C ALA A 30 2.39 9.86 0.67
N ASP A 31 1.24 9.93 -0.03
CA ASP A 31 1.12 10.58 -1.33
C ASP A 31 1.35 12.10 -1.23
N ILE A 32 0.79 12.76 -0.21
CA ILE A 32 1.04 14.19 0.05
C ILE A 32 2.54 14.45 0.25
N PHE A 33 3.19 13.66 1.11
CA PHE A 33 4.63 13.81 1.38
C PHE A 33 5.47 13.59 0.12
N ALA A 34 5.17 12.54 -0.66
CA ALA A 34 5.87 12.23 -1.89
C ALA A 34 5.72 13.35 -2.92
N ARG A 35 4.50 13.88 -3.11
CA ARG A 35 4.23 15.01 -4.02
C ARG A 35 4.94 16.28 -3.59
N TYR A 36 4.91 16.61 -2.30
CA TYR A 36 5.62 17.76 -1.77
C TYR A 36 7.12 17.69 -2.09
N HIS A 37 7.76 16.53 -1.85
CA HIS A 37 9.19 16.39 -2.11
C HIS A 37 9.55 16.38 -3.60
N ARG A 38 8.68 15.84 -4.46
CA ARG A 38 8.83 15.97 -5.92
C ARG A 38 8.76 17.44 -6.36
N LEU A 39 7.81 18.21 -5.84
CA LEU A 39 7.67 19.65 -6.13
C LEU A 39 8.87 20.46 -5.62
N LYS A 40 9.47 20.06 -4.49
CA LYS A 40 10.71 20.64 -3.97
C LYS A 40 11.95 20.31 -4.83
N GLY A 41 11.81 19.43 -5.83
CA GLY A 41 12.89 19.02 -6.72
C GLY A 41 13.71 17.81 -6.25
N ASN A 42 13.19 17.01 -5.30
CA ASN A 42 13.87 15.79 -4.86
C ASN A 42 13.52 14.59 -5.75
N ASN A 43 14.40 13.59 -5.75
CA ASN A 43 14.18 12.31 -6.42
C ASN A 43 13.41 11.40 -5.48
N VAL A 44 12.11 11.20 -5.76
CA VAL A 44 11.22 10.46 -4.86
C VAL A 44 10.75 9.16 -5.50
N LEU A 45 11.06 8.04 -4.85
CA LEU A 45 10.45 6.74 -5.12
C LEU A 45 9.43 6.45 -4.02
N MET A 46 8.16 6.32 -4.40
CA MET A 46 7.11 5.89 -3.48
C MET A 46 6.67 4.48 -3.88
N VAL A 47 6.62 3.56 -2.90
CA VAL A 47 6.28 2.16 -3.11
C VAL A 47 5.22 1.67 -2.13
N SER A 48 4.37 0.78 -2.63
CA SER A 48 3.41 -0.04 -1.88
C SER A 48 3.16 -1.32 -2.69
N GLY A 49 2.21 -2.16 -2.27
CA GLY A 49 1.88 -3.42 -2.93
C GLY A 49 0.74 -4.11 -2.19
N SER A 50 0.30 -5.28 -2.64
CA SER A 50 -0.71 -6.07 -1.92
C SER A 50 -0.03 -7.12 -1.04
N ASP A 51 -0.38 -7.18 0.24
CA ASP A 51 0.05 -8.26 1.13
C ASP A 51 -0.87 -9.46 0.93
N ALA A 52 -0.38 -10.44 0.17
CA ALA A 52 -1.15 -11.57 -0.32
C ALA A 52 -0.91 -12.87 0.46
N HIS A 53 -0.12 -12.86 1.53
CA HIS A 53 0.19 -14.06 2.31
C HIS A 53 -0.47 -14.04 3.69
N GLY A 54 -0.51 -15.22 4.32
CA GLY A 54 -0.98 -15.39 5.70
C GLY A 54 -2.30 -16.13 5.83
N THR A 55 -2.54 -16.68 7.01
CA THR A 55 -3.73 -17.47 7.34
C THR A 55 -5.06 -16.79 6.98
N PRO A 56 -5.23 -15.46 7.15
CA PRO A 56 -6.48 -14.81 6.75
C PRO A 56 -6.80 -14.93 5.25
N VAL A 57 -5.79 -14.88 4.38
CA VAL A 57 -5.97 -15.05 2.93
C VAL A 57 -6.46 -16.45 2.62
N THR A 58 -5.81 -17.47 3.20
CA THR A 58 -6.20 -18.88 3.03
C THR A 58 -7.62 -19.14 3.52
N ILE A 59 -7.98 -18.67 4.73
CA ILE A 59 -9.33 -18.84 5.29
C ILE A 59 -10.38 -18.15 4.40
N THR A 60 -10.07 -16.98 3.86
CA THR A 60 -11.00 -16.24 3.00
C THR A 60 -11.22 -16.96 1.67
N ALA A 61 -10.16 -17.51 1.07
CA ALA A 61 -10.23 -18.31 -0.15
C ALA A 61 -11.05 -19.60 0.07
N GLU A 62 -10.76 -20.35 1.14
CA GLU A 62 -11.53 -21.55 1.52
C GLU A 62 -13.02 -21.26 1.73
N ALA A 63 -13.35 -20.11 2.33
CA ALA A 63 -14.74 -19.70 2.56
C ALA A 63 -15.48 -19.29 1.28
N ASN A 64 -14.78 -18.72 0.30
CA ASN A 64 -15.38 -18.18 -0.93
C ASN A 64 -15.33 -19.18 -2.11
N GLY A 65 -14.54 -20.25 -2.01
CA GLY A 65 -14.36 -21.26 -3.05
C GLY A 65 -13.18 -21.13 -4.04
N PRO A 66 -12.51 -19.97 -4.24
CA PRO A 66 -11.32 -19.89 -5.08
C PRO A 66 -10.06 -20.37 -4.36
N THR A 67 -8.95 -20.52 -5.09
CA THR A 67 -7.62 -20.75 -4.49
C THR A 67 -7.05 -19.45 -3.90
N PRO A 68 -6.07 -19.49 -2.98
CA PRO A 68 -5.45 -18.25 -2.45
C PRO A 68 -4.78 -17.34 -3.48
N GLU A 69 -4.47 -17.85 -4.69
CA GLU A 69 -3.89 -17.05 -5.79
C GLU A 69 -4.96 -16.27 -6.57
N GLU A 70 -6.20 -16.77 -6.58
CA GLU A 70 -7.35 -16.22 -7.32
C GLU A 70 -8.17 -15.24 -6.45
#